data_AF-A0A6V7XZ50-F1
#
_entry.id   AF-A0A6V7XZ50-F1
#
_cell.length_a   1.000
_cell.length_b   1.000
_cell.length_c   1.000
_cell.angle_alpha   90.00
_cell.angle_beta   90.00
_cell.angle_gamma   90.00
#
_symmetry.space_group_name_H-M   'P 1'
#
loop_
_entity.id
_entity.type
_entity.pdbx_description
1 polymer ?
#
loop_
_entity_poly.entity_id
_entity_poly.type
_entity_poly.pdbx_seq_one_letter_code
_entity_poly.pdbx_strand_id
1 'polypeptide(L)'
;MENLLTSAEFAFTKTKLSVQDQKSSYPKRNLFKGRDYGRLLKKVESREEMLTQLRNKDASKAEDVATKIAWEKAFQMATGLKVKDNPQLLMKSLKRKATEKVKRKNKWISRKQALDEKMERKRQIKQNNLMNRAAASKRKKIPRKKRQVVKD
;
A
#
# COMPACT_ATOMS: atom_id res chain seq x y z
N MET A 1 -24.42 -39.82 -21.74
CA MET A 1 -22.95 -39.95 -21.80
C MET A 1 -22.42 -39.62 -20.43
N GLU A 2 -22.51 -40.62 -19.56
CA GLU A 2 -21.82 -40.64 -18.27
C GLU A 2 -20.32 -40.66 -18.54
N ASN A 3 -19.55 -39.94 -17.73
CA ASN A 3 -18.17 -40.29 -17.43
C ASN A 3 -17.94 -39.98 -15.97
N LEU A 4 -18.17 -41.02 -15.17
CA LEU A 4 -17.55 -41.27 -13.88
C LEU A 4 -16.03 -41.33 -14.08
N LEU A 5 -15.27 -40.62 -13.25
CA LEU A 5 -14.02 -41.13 -12.68
C LEU A 5 -13.52 -40.18 -11.59
N THR A 6 -13.84 -40.62 -10.39
CA THR A 6 -13.20 -40.38 -9.10
C THR A 6 -11.67 -40.31 -9.20
N SER A 7 -11.06 -39.30 -8.60
CA SER A 7 -9.72 -39.42 -8.03
C SER A 7 -9.81 -38.97 -6.58
N ALA A 8 -9.53 -39.91 -5.68
CA ALA A 8 -9.47 -39.69 -4.26
C ALA A 8 -8.21 -38.91 -3.92
N GLU A 9 -8.33 -37.76 -3.27
CA GLU A 9 -7.19 -37.08 -2.64
C GLU A 9 -7.54 -36.65 -1.21
N PHE A 10 -7.10 -37.50 -0.29
CA PHE A 10 -6.69 -37.23 1.09
C PHE A 10 -7.68 -36.52 2.03
N ALA A 11 -8.37 -37.35 2.82
CA ALA A 11 -8.96 -36.95 4.09
C ALA A 11 -7.87 -36.49 5.08
N PHE A 12 -7.77 -35.18 5.30
CA PHE A 12 -7.25 -34.64 6.55
C PHE A 12 -8.46 -34.39 7.45
N THR A 13 -8.90 -35.43 8.16
CA THR A 13 -9.86 -35.29 9.25
C THR A 13 -9.34 -34.18 10.15
N LYS A 14 -10.13 -33.10 10.24
CA LYS A 14 -9.87 -31.92 11.05
C LYS A 14 -9.95 -32.32 12.53
N THR A 15 -8.94 -33.03 13.02
CA THR A 15 -8.64 -33.12 14.44
C THR A 15 -8.27 -31.70 14.87
N LYS A 16 -9.25 -30.95 15.38
CA LYS A 16 -9.00 -29.77 16.19
C LYS A 16 -8.30 -30.25 17.45
N LEU A 17 -6.99 -30.44 17.37
CA LEU A 17 -6.15 -30.40 18.55
C LEU A 17 -6.33 -28.99 19.11
N SER A 18 -7.10 -28.87 20.18
CA SER A 18 -7.23 -27.64 20.94
C SER A 18 -5.92 -27.38 21.67
N VAL A 19 -4.89 -27.03 20.93
CA VAL A 19 -3.80 -26.24 21.49
C VAL A 19 -4.47 -24.92 21.83
N GLN A 20 -4.81 -24.74 23.09
CA GLN A 20 -5.04 -23.42 23.64
C GLN A 20 -3.72 -22.67 23.47
N ASP A 21 -3.52 -22.09 22.30
CA ASP A 21 -2.65 -20.93 22.12
C ASP A 21 -3.24 -19.89 23.06
N GLN A 22 -2.70 -19.85 24.29
CA GLN A 22 -2.82 -18.70 25.17
C GLN A 22 -2.22 -17.55 24.37
N LYS A 23 -3.06 -16.86 23.58
CA LYS A 23 -2.67 -15.66 22.86
C LYS A 23 -2.13 -14.73 23.92
N SER A 24 -0.80 -14.65 24.06
CA SER A 24 -0.19 -13.74 25.01
C SER A 24 -0.81 -12.36 24.74
N SER A 25 -1.45 -11.77 25.76
CA SER A 25 -2.02 -10.43 25.64
C SER A 25 -0.85 -9.48 25.42
N TYR A 26 -0.50 -9.26 24.15
CA TYR A 26 0.84 -8.81 23.79
C TYR A 26 1.18 -7.44 24.42
N PRO A 27 2.28 -7.33 25.19
CA PRO A 27 2.74 -6.05 25.76
C PRO A 27 3.23 -5.05 24.70
N LYS A 28 3.26 -5.43 23.41
CA LYS A 28 3.73 -4.62 22.27
C LYS A 28 3.00 -3.28 22.13
N ARG A 29 1.79 -3.15 22.69
CA ARG A 29 0.95 -1.96 22.54
C ARG A 29 1.47 -0.77 23.33
N ASN A 30 2.22 -0.94 24.41
CA ASN A 30 2.62 0.19 25.28
C ASN A 30 3.94 0.84 24.87
N LEU A 31 4.81 0.13 24.15
CA LEU A 31 6.12 0.64 23.75
C LEU A 31 6.05 1.78 22.71
N PHE A 32 7.03 2.68 22.76
CA PHE A 32 7.30 3.70 21.74
C PHE A 32 8.09 3.09 20.55
N LYS A 33 7.52 2.06 19.93
CA LYS A 33 8.13 1.31 18.82
C LYS A 33 7.16 1.19 17.65
N GLY A 34 7.71 1.01 16.45
CA GLY A 34 6.94 0.70 15.25
C GLY A 34 6.89 1.85 14.25
N ARG A 35 5.90 1.79 13.36
CA ARG A 35 5.75 2.70 12.22
C ARG A 35 4.44 3.51 12.26
N ASP A 36 3.60 3.32 13.28
CA ASP A 36 2.30 3.99 13.41
C ASP A 36 2.45 5.35 14.06
N TYR A 37 3.11 6.27 13.36
CA TYR A 37 3.54 7.56 13.87
C TYR A 37 2.42 8.39 14.49
N GLY A 38 1.17 8.28 14.00
CA GLY A 38 0.01 8.97 14.59
C GLY A 38 -0.36 8.44 15.98
N ARG A 39 -0.21 7.13 16.21
CA ARG A 39 -0.42 6.53 17.53
C ARG A 39 0.73 6.87 18.48
N LEU A 40 1.96 6.90 17.97
CA LEU A 40 3.12 7.29 18.77
C LEU A 40 3.00 8.77 19.20
N LEU A 41 2.55 9.65 18.31
CA LEU A 41 2.35 11.07 18.62
C LEU A 41 1.33 11.27 19.74
N LYS A 42 0.15 10.63 19.64
CA LYS A 42 -0.87 10.67 20.70
C LYS A 42 -0.34 10.22 22.06
N LYS A 43 0.55 9.23 22.08
CA LYS A 43 1.15 8.78 23.34
C LYS A 43 2.12 9.79 23.94
N VAL A 44 2.85 10.53 23.10
CA VAL A 44 3.73 11.61 23.57
C VAL A 44 2.86 12.71 24.17
N GLU A 45 1.82 13.14 23.45
CA GLU A 45 0.85 14.15 23.91
C GLU A 45 0.21 13.75 25.24
N SER A 46 -0.37 12.55 25.35
CA SER A 46 -0.97 12.09 26.61
C SER A 46 0.03 11.99 27.76
N ARG A 47 1.31 11.73 27.48
CA ARG A 47 2.36 11.70 28.51
C ARG A 47 2.71 13.10 29.00
N GLU A 48 2.82 14.06 28.09
CA GLU A 48 3.05 15.47 28.41
C GLU A 48 1.87 16.06 29.18
N GLU A 49 0.63 15.74 28.77
CA GLU A 49 -0.58 16.12 29.50
C GLU A 49 -0.60 15.54 30.92
N MET A 50 -0.25 14.26 31.09
CA MET A 50 -0.19 13.64 32.42
C MET A 50 0.86 14.31 33.32
N LEU A 51 2.04 14.61 32.78
CA LEU A 51 3.10 15.29 33.53
C LEU A 51 2.73 16.74 33.88
N THR A 52 2.07 17.48 32.97
CA THR A 52 1.63 18.85 33.25
C THR A 52 0.52 18.88 34.30
N GLN A 53 -0.46 17.97 34.22
CA GLN A 53 -1.49 17.81 35.24
C GLN A 53 -0.92 17.43 36.61
N LEU A 54 0.09 16.56 36.66
CA LEU A 54 0.78 16.22 37.91
C LEU A 54 1.57 17.40 38.46
N ARG A 55 2.28 18.15 37.60
CA ARG A 55 3.06 19.31 38.02
C ARG A 55 2.19 20.42 38.64
N ASN A 56 0.96 20.58 38.15
CA ASN A 56 -0.01 21.52 38.70
C ASN A 56 -0.55 21.09 40.08
N LYS A 57 -0.57 19.78 40.37
CA LYS A 57 -1.04 19.24 41.65
C LYS A 57 0.10 19.16 42.67
N ASP A 58 1.17 18.47 42.30
CA ASP A 58 2.33 18.15 43.14
C ASP A 58 3.62 18.19 42.29
N ALA A 59 4.39 19.27 42.40
CA ALA A 59 5.61 19.46 41.61
C ALA A 59 6.68 18.39 41.90
N SER A 60 6.90 18.05 43.18
CA SER A 60 7.90 17.03 43.58
C SER A 60 7.58 15.64 43.03
N LYS A 61 6.31 15.21 43.10
CA LYS A 61 5.89 13.93 42.53
C LYS A 61 6.03 13.91 41.00
N ALA A 62 5.81 15.05 40.33
CA ALA A 62 5.99 15.15 38.89
C ALA A 62 7.45 14.96 38.47
N GLU A 63 8.40 15.48 39.25
CA GLU A 63 9.84 15.29 39.02
C GLU A 63 10.26 13.83 39.23
N ASP A 64 9.76 13.18 40.29
CA ASP A 64 10.01 11.74 40.53
C ASP A 64 9.47 10.86 39.40
N VAL A 65 8.29 11.20 38.87
CA VAL A 65 7.72 10.48 37.73
C VAL A 65 8.54 10.75 36.47
N ALA A 66 8.91 12.01 36.20
CA ALA A 66 9.73 12.36 35.03
C ALA A 66 11.11 11.67 35.04
N THR A 67 11.75 11.56 36.20
CA THR A 67 13.04 10.87 36.36
C THR A 67 12.89 9.37 36.14
N LYS A 68 11.89 8.71 36.73
CA LYS A 68 11.57 7.28 36.48
C LYS A 68 11.39 7.00 35.00
N ILE A 69 10.67 7.89 34.32
CA ILE A 69 10.41 7.85 32.88
C ILE A 69 11.70 7.95 32.07
N ALA A 70 12.61 8.86 32.44
CA ALA A 70 13.90 9.03 31.78
C ALA A 70 14.79 7.79 31.96
N TRP A 71 14.81 7.21 33.16
CA TRP A 71 15.54 5.97 33.45
C TRP A 71 14.98 4.77 32.69
N GLU A 72 13.66 4.61 32.64
CA GLU A 72 13.04 3.54 31.87
C GLU A 72 13.37 3.66 30.38
N LYS A 73 13.37 4.89 29.83
CA LYS A 73 13.80 5.16 28.46
C LYS A 73 15.27 4.77 28.24
N ALA A 74 16.17 5.19 29.13
CA ALA A 74 17.59 4.86 29.04
C ALA A 74 17.82 3.34 29.08
N PHE A 75 17.13 2.64 29.99
CA PHE A 75 17.15 1.19 30.09
C PHE A 75 16.65 0.51 28.80
N GLN A 76 15.50 0.94 28.26
CA GLN A 76 14.98 0.43 26.99
C GLN A 76 15.98 0.64 25.84
N MET A 77 16.61 1.82 25.75
CA MET A 77 17.62 2.09 24.73
C MET A 77 18.86 1.18 24.91
N ALA A 78 19.32 0.96 26.13
CA ALA A 78 20.43 0.07 26.45
C ALA A 78 20.11 -1.40 26.09
N THR A 79 18.86 -1.83 26.26
CA THR A 79 18.40 -3.17 25.82
C THR A 79 18.32 -3.33 24.30
N GLY A 80 18.58 -2.27 23.53
CA GLY A 80 18.53 -2.25 22.06
C GLY A 80 17.17 -1.87 21.48
N LEU A 81 16.21 -1.44 22.30
CA LEU A 81 14.93 -0.93 21.80
C LEU A 81 15.09 0.49 21.25
N LYS A 82 14.78 0.67 19.96
CA LYS A 82 14.72 1.99 19.31
C LYS A 82 13.45 2.73 19.74
N VAL A 83 13.56 3.50 20.83
CA VAL A 83 12.49 4.35 21.37
C VAL A 83 12.24 5.55 20.44
N LYS A 84 10.98 5.75 20.03
CA LYS A 84 10.54 6.83 19.12
C LYS A 84 9.52 7.74 19.79
N ASP A 85 9.99 8.68 20.60
CA ASP A 85 9.17 9.59 21.40
C ASP A 85 9.30 11.07 21.01
N ASN A 86 10.18 11.42 20.06
CA ASN A 86 10.33 12.81 19.63
C ASN A 86 9.14 13.28 18.74
N PRO A 87 8.34 14.27 19.16
CA PRO A 87 7.13 14.70 18.46
C PRO A 87 7.42 15.32 17.09
N GLN A 88 8.49 16.10 16.96
CA GLN A 88 8.87 16.75 15.70
C GLN A 88 9.22 15.71 14.62
N LEU A 89 9.96 14.67 15.00
CA LEU A 89 10.33 13.59 14.07
C LEU A 89 9.12 12.73 13.68
N LEU A 90 8.19 12.49 14.62
CA LEU A 90 6.95 11.77 14.36
C LEU A 90 6.07 12.54 13.37
N MET A 91 5.94 13.86 13.53
CA MET A 91 5.18 14.71 12.62
C MET A 91 5.80 14.78 11.23
N LYS A 92 7.14 14.92 11.13
CA LYS A 92 7.87 14.83 9.85
C LYS A 92 7.62 13.48 9.15
N SER A 93 7.63 12.40 9.93
CA SER A 93 7.39 11.05 9.41
C SER A 93 5.96 10.85 8.90
N LEU A 94 4.96 11.47 9.54
CA LEU A 94 3.59 11.50 9.05
C LEU A 94 3.48 12.24 7.72
N LYS A 95 4.08 13.43 7.60
CA LYS A 95 4.12 14.19 6.34
C LYS A 95 4.75 13.38 5.22
N ARG A 96 5.88 12.72 5.48
CA ARG A 96 6.54 11.82 4.51
C ARG A 96 5.65 10.65 4.08
N LYS A 97 4.94 10.01 5.02
CA LYS A 97 3.99 8.96 4.68
C LYS A 97 2.85 9.47 3.78
N ALA A 98 2.34 10.67 4.05
CA ALA A 98 1.29 11.27 3.24
C ALA A 98 1.78 11.54 1.81
N THR A 99 2.96 12.16 1.66
CA THR A 99 3.53 12.44 0.32
C THR A 99 3.85 11.16 -0.44
N GLU A 100 4.36 10.12 0.21
CA GLU A 100 4.59 8.81 -0.42
C GLU A 100 3.28 8.17 -0.91
N LYS A 101 2.19 8.27 -0.15
CA LYS A 101 0.88 7.78 -0.58
C LYS A 101 0.40 8.48 -1.85
N VAL A 102 0.54 9.81 -1.92
CA VAL A 102 0.19 10.60 -3.11
C VAL A 102 1.06 10.19 -4.31
N LYS A 103 2.38 10.09 -4.13
CA LYS A 103 3.30 9.63 -5.20
C LYS A 103 2.92 8.25 -5.73
N ARG A 104 2.58 7.31 -4.83
CA ARG A 104 2.11 5.96 -5.22
C ARG A 104 0.80 6.02 -6.00
N LYS A 105 -0.17 6.83 -5.56
CA LYS A 105 -1.44 7.05 -6.27
C LYS A 105 -1.20 7.59 -7.69
N ASN A 106 -0.40 8.64 -7.82
CA ASN A 106 -0.11 9.26 -9.12
C ASN A 106 0.61 8.29 -10.06
N LYS A 107 1.59 7.52 -9.55
CA LYS A 107 2.28 6.49 -10.33
C LYS A 107 1.31 5.41 -10.82
N TRP A 108 0.30 5.05 -10.03
CA TRP A 108 -0.71 4.08 -10.44
C TRP A 108 -1.64 4.64 -11.51
N ILE A 109 -2.07 5.89 -11.37
CA ILE A 109 -2.89 6.60 -12.38
C ILE A 109 -2.15 6.68 -13.71
N SER A 110 -0.89 7.13 -13.69
CA SER A 110 -0.05 7.21 -14.90
C SER A 110 0.14 5.85 -15.58
N ARG A 111 0.31 4.76 -14.80
CA ARG A 111 0.39 3.41 -15.36
C ARG A 111 -0.90 2.98 -16.06
N LYS A 112 -2.07 3.32 -15.49
CA LYS A 112 -3.36 3.02 -16.13
C LYS A 112 -3.52 3.80 -17.43
N GLN A 113 -3.26 5.11 -17.40
CA GLN A 113 -3.31 5.97 -18.59
C GLN A 113 -2.39 5.45 -19.70
N ALA A 114 -1.14 5.11 -19.37
CA ALA A 114 -0.20 4.56 -20.35
C ALA A 114 -0.65 3.22 -20.94
N LEU A 115 -1.36 2.39 -20.16
CA LEU A 115 -1.96 1.15 -20.64
C LEU A 115 -3.10 1.45 -21.62
N ASP A 116 -4.02 2.34 -21.24
CA ASP A 116 -5.18 2.72 -22.04
C ASP A 116 -4.74 3.33 -23.39
N GLU A 117 -3.76 4.24 -23.37
CA GLU A 117 -3.14 4.82 -24.57
C GLU A 117 -2.52 3.75 -25.48
N LYS A 118 -1.83 2.76 -24.90
CA LYS A 118 -1.22 1.66 -25.66
C LYS A 118 -2.28 0.78 -26.31
N MET A 119 -3.38 0.52 -25.60
CA MET A 119 -4.51 -0.25 -26.12
C MET A 119 -5.21 0.49 -27.25
N GLU A 120 -5.46 1.79 -27.08
CA GLU A 120 -6.09 2.62 -28.08
C GLU A 120 -5.22 2.76 -29.33
N ARG A 121 -3.91 3.00 -29.18
CA ARG A 121 -2.97 3.02 -30.30
C ARG A 121 -3.00 1.73 -31.12
N LYS A 122 -3.02 0.57 -30.45
CA LYS A 122 -3.12 -0.73 -31.12
C LYS A 122 -4.46 -0.88 -31.85
N ARG A 123 -5.56 -0.43 -31.25
CA ARG A 123 -6.89 -0.45 -31.87
C ARG A 123 -6.94 0.42 -33.13
N GLN A 124 -6.40 1.63 -33.07
CA GLN A 124 -6.30 2.55 -34.21
C GLN A 124 -5.47 1.98 -35.35
N ILE A 125 -4.29 1.41 -35.05
CA ILE A 125 -3.46 0.73 -36.06
C ILE A 125 -4.25 -0.41 -36.73
N LYS A 126 -4.96 -1.23 -35.95
CA LYS A 126 -5.79 -2.31 -36.49
C LYS A 126 -6.91 -1.77 -37.39
N GLN A 127 -7.61 -0.72 -36.97
CA GLN A 127 -8.68 -0.09 -37.74
C GLN A 127 -8.16 0.46 -39.07
N ASN A 128 -7.04 1.19 -39.05
CA ASN A 128 -6.40 1.73 -40.25
C ASN A 128 -5.97 0.62 -41.22
N ASN A 129 -5.40 -0.47 -40.70
CA ASN A 129 -5.01 -1.62 -41.52
C ASN A 129 -6.23 -2.30 -42.17
N LEU A 130 -7.34 -2.44 -41.44
CA LEU A 130 -8.58 -3.00 -41.99
C LEU A 130 -9.19 -2.09 -43.06
N MET A 131 -9.21 -0.77 -42.83
CA MET A 131 -9.68 0.21 -43.82
C MET A 131 -8.84 0.17 -45.10
N ASN A 132 -7.50 0.14 -44.97
CA ASN A 132 -6.59 0.04 -46.10
C ASN A 132 -6.80 -1.25 -46.90
N ARG A 133 -6.99 -2.40 -46.23
CA ARG A 133 -7.31 -3.68 -46.88
C ARG A 133 -8.64 -3.63 -47.62
N ALA A 134 -9.67 -3.03 -47.01
CA ALA A 134 -10.97 -2.86 -47.63
C ALA A 134 -10.90 -1.95 -48.87
N ALA A 135 -10.18 -0.83 -48.79
CA ALA A 135 -9.97 0.09 -49.91
C ALA A 135 -9.16 -0.56 -51.05
N ALA A 136 -8.11 -1.32 -50.73
CA ALA A 136 -7.34 -2.07 -51.72
C ALA A 136 -8.18 -3.13 -52.44
N SER A 137 -9.03 -3.86 -51.70
CA SER A 137 -9.99 -4.82 -52.29
C SER A 137 -10.96 -4.14 -53.24
N LYS A 138 -11.53 -2.98 -52.86
CA LYS A 138 -12.39 -2.18 -53.75
C LYS A 138 -11.65 -1.75 -55.03
N ARG A 139 -10.42 -1.24 -54.92
CA ARG A 139 -9.60 -0.83 -56.08
C ARG A 139 -9.31 -1.99 -57.04
N LYS A 140 -9.08 -3.21 -56.53
CA LYS A 140 -8.88 -4.42 -57.36
C LYS A 140 -10.13 -4.84 -58.14
N LYS A 141 -11.33 -4.53 -57.63
CA LYS A 141 -12.62 -4.84 -58.28
C LYS A 141 -13.02 -3.83 -59.36
N ILE A 142 -12.33 -2.69 -59.48
CA ILE A 142 -12.56 -1.73 -60.57
C ILE A 142 -11.92 -2.32 -61.83
N PRO A 143 -12.68 -2.60 -62.91
CA PRO A 143 -12.12 -3.17 -64.13
C PRO A 143 -11.08 -2.22 -64.75
N ARG A 144 -9.98 -2.77 -65.27
CA ARG A 144 -8.86 -2.06 -65.91
C ARG A 144 -9.25 -1.16 -67.10
N LYS A 145 -10.51 -1.20 -67.55
CA LYS A 145 -11.05 -0.52 -68.75
C LYS A 145 -10.93 1.02 -68.80
N LYS A 146 -10.63 1.70 -67.68
CA LYS A 146 -10.47 3.17 -67.66
C LYS A 146 -9.02 3.69 -67.80
N ARG A 147 -7.99 2.81 -67.81
CA ARG A 147 -6.58 3.23 -68.03
C ARG A 147 -6.16 3.29 -69.51
N GLN A 148 -7.02 2.86 -70.43
CA GLN A 148 -6.75 2.84 -71.88
C GLN A 148 -7.31 4.04 -72.65
N VAL A 149 -7.97 5.01 -71.99
CA VAL A 149 -8.68 6.13 -72.67
C VAL A 149 -7.87 7.44 -72.66
N VAL A 150 -6.56 7.39 -72.47
CA VAL A 150 -5.66 8.55 -72.65
C VAL A 150 -4.40 8.08 -73.36
N LYS A 151 -4.55 7.82 -74.66
CA LYS A 151 -3.46 7.62 -75.62
C LYS A 151 -4.04 7.94 -76.99
N ASP A 152 -4.31 9.22 -77.21
CA ASP A 152 -4.47 9.86 -78.51
C ASP A 152 -3.61 11.13 -78.49
#